data_AF-A0AA37EKM3-F1
#
_entry.id   AF-A0AA37EKM3-F1
#
_cell.length_a   1.000
_cell.length_b   1.000
_cell.length_c   1.000
_cell.angle_alpha   90.00
_cell.angle_beta   90.00
_cell.angle_gamma   90.00
#
_symmetry.space_group_name_H-M   'P 1'
#
loop_
_entity.id
_entity.type
_entity.pdbx_description
1 polymer ?
#
loop_
_entity_poly.entity_id
_entity_poly.type
_entity_poly.pdbx_seq_one_letter_code
_entity_poly.pdbx_strand_id
1 'polypeptide(L)'
;MFEFYNPNPYEKNVGDCTVRAISKALEQDWYRTYLGLCIEGAVRGDMPSANATWGAYLRRHGFRRDMAPEDMTVAEFAMGHPNGTYILALSGHVVCLQDGVIYDTWHSENETVLYFWQKG
;
A
#
# COMPACT_ATOMS: atom_id res chain seq x y z
N MET A 1 4.41 -15.26 -0.88
CA MET A 1 5.84 -15.20 -0.46
C MET A 1 6.05 -13.86 0.24
N PHE A 2 6.91 -13.78 1.26
CA PHE A 2 7.24 -12.51 1.93
C PHE A 2 8.63 -12.04 1.52
N GLU A 3 8.76 -10.73 1.30
CA GLU A 3 10.04 -10.06 1.10
C GLU A 3 10.11 -8.82 1.99
N PHE A 4 11.19 -8.73 2.77
CA PHE A 4 11.41 -7.55 3.61
C PHE A 4 11.68 -6.33 2.73
N TYR A 5 10.90 -5.26 2.94
CA TYR A 5 11.00 -4.04 2.16
C TYR A 5 10.87 -2.79 3.05
N ASN A 6 11.99 -2.11 3.21
CA ASN A 6 12.07 -0.83 3.92
C ASN A 6 12.80 0.23 3.09
N PRO A 7 12.11 0.94 2.19
CA PRO A 7 12.71 1.99 1.37
C PRO A 7 12.89 3.30 2.14
N ASN A 8 12.57 3.34 3.44
CA ASN A 8 12.81 4.53 4.24
C ASN A 8 14.30 4.92 4.14
N PRO A 9 14.64 6.19 3.84
CA PRO A 9 16.02 6.62 3.56
C PRO A 9 16.97 6.47 4.76
N TYR A 10 16.41 6.24 5.95
CA TYR A 10 17.16 6.01 7.19
C TYR A 10 16.82 4.63 7.81
N GLU A 11 16.18 3.75 7.03
CA GLU A 11 15.74 2.41 7.44
C GLU A 11 14.90 2.40 8.72
N LYS A 12 14.23 3.52 9.03
CA LYS A 12 13.41 3.65 10.22
C LYS A 12 12.14 2.81 10.08
N ASN A 13 11.70 2.21 11.18
CA ASN A 13 10.39 1.58 11.28
C ASN A 13 9.44 2.56 12.00
N VAL A 14 8.69 3.34 11.21
CA VAL A 14 7.79 4.40 11.68
C VAL A 14 6.43 4.28 10.98
N GLY A 15 5.49 5.19 11.25
CA GLY A 15 4.16 5.23 10.64
C GLY A 15 4.15 5.64 9.15
N ASP A 16 5.00 5.03 8.32
CA ASP A 16 5.16 5.33 6.89
C ASP A 16 4.72 4.17 5.98
N CYS A 17 3.95 3.20 6.49
CA CYS A 17 3.50 2.03 5.73
C CYS A 17 2.82 2.40 4.41
N THR A 18 1.97 3.42 4.40
CA THR A 18 1.35 3.95 3.18
C THR A 18 2.39 4.43 2.16
N VAL A 19 3.44 5.12 2.60
CA VAL A 19 4.53 5.59 1.73
C VAL A 19 5.30 4.40 1.18
N ARG A 20 5.71 3.45 2.03
CA ARG A 20 6.47 2.26 1.61
C ARG A 20 5.68 1.43 0.60
N ALA A 21 4.43 1.10 0.91
CA ALA A 21 3.59 0.28 0.05
C ALA A 21 3.39 0.94 -1.34
N ILE A 22 3.05 2.23 -1.37
CA ILE A 22 2.85 2.96 -2.63
C ILE A 22 4.16 3.13 -3.40
N SER A 23 5.29 3.34 -2.72
CA SER A 23 6.62 3.41 -3.34
C SER A 23 6.93 2.14 -4.11
N LYS A 24 6.69 0.98 -3.50
CA LYS A 24 6.85 -0.32 -4.16
C LYS A 24 5.92 -0.44 -5.38
N ALA A 25 4.63 -0.20 -5.19
CA ALA A 25 3.63 -0.39 -6.24
C ALA A 25 3.79 0.54 -7.46
N LEU A 26 4.41 1.70 -7.27
CA LEU A 26 4.67 2.66 -8.34
C LEU A 26 6.10 2.62 -8.88
N GLU A 27 6.96 1.76 -8.34
CA GLU A 27 8.40 1.73 -8.63
C GLU A 27 9.04 3.12 -8.44
N GLN A 28 8.68 3.77 -7.33
CA GLN A 28 9.18 5.09 -6.93
C GLN A 28 10.06 4.95 -5.69
N ASP A 29 11.00 5.88 -5.51
CA ASP A 29 11.68 6.02 -4.23
C ASP A 29 10.73 6.59 -3.15
N TRP A 30 11.13 6.45 -1.89
CA TRP A 30 10.35 6.87 -0.73
C TRP A 30 10.05 8.37 -0.74
N TYR A 31 10.99 9.23 -1.15
CA TYR A 31 10.82 10.68 -1.13
C TYR A 31 9.80 11.13 -2.16
N ARG A 32 9.84 10.58 -3.37
CA ARG A 32 8.89 10.88 -4.43
C ARG A 32 7.46 10.56 -3.99
N THR A 33 7.25 9.41 -3.37
CA THR A 33 5.94 9.01 -2.84
C THR A 33 5.53 9.90 -1.66
N TYR A 34 6.42 10.14 -0.70
CA TYR A 34 6.15 10.98 0.47
C TYR A 34 5.71 12.40 0.05
N LEU A 35 6.49 13.04 -0.82
CA LEU A 35 6.19 14.39 -1.30
C LEU A 35 4.91 14.40 -2.15
N GLY A 36 4.68 13.38 -2.98
CA GLY A 36 3.45 13.23 -3.75
C GLY A 36 2.19 13.18 -2.86
N LEU A 37 2.24 12.40 -1.77
CA LEU A 37 1.16 12.33 -0.79
C LEU A 37 0.98 13.64 0.00
N CYS A 38 2.08 14.32 0.34
CA CYS A 38 2.02 15.64 0.98
C CYS A 38 1.36 16.70 0.09
N ILE A 39 1.66 16.70 -1.21
CA ILE A 39 1.03 17.60 -2.19
C ILE A 39 -0.46 17.27 -2.32
N GLU A 40 -0.83 15.99 -2.44
CA GLU A 40 -2.25 15.59 -2.49
C GLU A 40 -2.98 16.00 -1.21
N GLY A 41 -2.36 15.83 -0.04
CA GLY A 41 -2.91 16.27 1.24
C GLY A 41 -3.13 17.78 1.28
N ALA A 42 -2.15 18.57 0.83
CA ALA A 42 -2.27 20.03 0.75
C ALA A 42 -3.39 20.48 -0.19
N VAL A 43 -3.53 19.85 -1.36
CA VAL A 43 -4.62 20.14 -2.31
C VAL A 43 -6.00 19.85 -1.71
N ARG A 44 -6.09 18.84 -0.83
CA ARG A 44 -7.34 18.40 -0.22
C ARG A 44 -7.62 19.04 1.14
N GLY A 45 -6.64 19.71 1.74
CA GLY A 45 -6.72 20.20 3.12
C GLY A 45 -6.79 19.07 4.15
N ASP A 46 -6.14 17.93 3.88
CA ASP A 46 -6.19 16.72 4.72
C ASP A 46 -4.78 16.13 4.93
N MET A 47 -4.64 15.21 5.89
CA MET A 47 -3.37 14.56 6.18
C MET A 47 -2.92 13.64 5.03
N PRO A 48 -1.61 13.54 4.76
CA PRO A 48 -1.08 12.65 3.73
C PRO A 48 -1.43 11.17 3.97
N SER A 49 -1.56 10.79 5.24
CA SER A 49 -1.91 9.43 5.67
C SER A 49 -3.42 9.13 5.65
N ALA A 50 -4.28 10.11 5.40
CA ALA A 50 -5.73 9.87 5.38
C ALA A 50 -6.14 9.01 4.18
N ASN A 51 -7.06 8.04 4.40
CA ASN A 51 -7.56 7.12 3.37
C ASN A 51 -8.10 7.84 2.12
N ALA A 52 -8.73 9.00 2.30
CA ALA A 52 -9.22 9.82 1.21
C ALA A 52 -8.08 10.41 0.36
N THR A 53 -6.97 10.80 1.00
CA THR A 53 -5.80 11.45 0.39
C THR A 53 -4.98 10.46 -0.42
N TRP A 54 -4.44 9.42 0.20
CA TRP A 54 -3.61 8.46 -0.53
C TRP A 54 -4.44 7.65 -1.55
N GLY A 55 -5.74 7.47 -1.29
CA GLY A 55 -6.66 6.93 -2.29
C GLY A 55 -6.87 7.83 -3.50
N ALA A 56 -6.86 9.16 -3.33
CA ALA A 56 -6.89 10.09 -4.46
C ALA A 56 -5.59 10.04 -5.27
N TYR A 57 -4.45 9.96 -4.59
CA TYR A 57 -3.14 9.79 -5.22
C TYR A 57 -3.08 8.51 -6.07
N LEU A 58 -3.55 7.37 -5.53
CA LEU A 58 -3.62 6.10 -6.26
C LEU A 58 -4.53 6.16 -7.50
N ARG A 59 -5.71 6.80 -7.41
CA ARG A 59 -6.59 7.01 -8.58
C ARG A 59 -5.91 7.77 -9.70
N ARG A 60 -5.14 8.82 -9.36
CA ARG A 60 -4.36 9.59 -10.35
C ARG A 60 -3.28 8.75 -11.05
N HIS A 61 -2.84 7.67 -10.41
CA HIS A 61 -1.88 6.70 -10.95
C HIS A 61 -2.54 5.48 -11.61
N GLY A 62 -3.85 5.54 -11.87
CA GLY A 62 -4.59 4.51 -12.61
C GLY A 62 -5.07 3.33 -11.75
N PHE A 63 -4.91 3.39 -10.43
CA PHE A 63 -5.43 2.36 -9.55
C PHE A 63 -6.94 2.49 -9.37
N ARG A 64 -7.61 1.34 -9.26
CA ARG A 64 -9.03 1.21 -8.92
C ARG A 64 -9.16 0.54 -7.56
N ARG A 65 -10.19 0.91 -6.80
CA ARG A 65 -10.44 0.38 -5.45
C ARG A 65 -11.61 -0.59 -5.49
N ASP A 66 -11.43 -1.72 -4.83
CA ASP A 66 -12.46 -2.74 -4.62
C ASP A 66 -12.45 -3.19 -3.15
N MET A 67 -13.57 -3.74 -2.69
CA MET A 67 -13.68 -4.33 -1.36
C MET A 67 -13.10 -5.75 -1.38
N ALA A 68 -12.39 -6.12 -0.33
CA ALA A 68 -12.00 -7.51 -0.13
C ALA A 68 -13.19 -8.34 0.37
N PRO A 69 -13.23 -9.65 0.09
CA PRO A 69 -14.18 -10.56 0.76
C PRO A 69 -14.01 -10.50 2.28
N GLU A 70 -15.09 -10.78 3.01
CA GLU A 70 -15.06 -10.84 4.48
C GLU A 70 -14.00 -11.85 4.96
N ASP A 71 -13.32 -11.50 6.05
CA ASP A 71 -12.28 -12.30 6.71
C ASP A 71 -11.08 -12.73 5.83
N MET A 72 -10.94 -12.17 4.63
CA MET A 72 -9.81 -12.44 3.73
C MET A 72 -8.48 -11.98 4.35
N THR A 73 -7.56 -12.91 4.58
CA THR A 73 -6.20 -12.59 5.04
C THR A 73 -5.30 -12.11 3.90
N VAL A 74 -4.20 -11.43 4.23
CA VAL A 74 -3.18 -11.04 3.24
C VAL A 74 -2.60 -12.28 2.53
N ALA A 75 -2.36 -13.38 3.25
CA ALA A 75 -1.89 -14.65 2.66
C ALA A 75 -2.89 -15.23 1.65
N GLU A 76 -4.17 -15.32 2.02
CA GLU A 76 -5.21 -15.81 1.12
C GLU A 76 -5.38 -14.92 -0.10
N PHE A 77 -5.35 -13.59 0.10
CA PHE A 77 -5.38 -12.64 -1.00
C PHE A 77 -4.19 -12.86 -1.96
N ALA A 78 -2.98 -13.03 -1.43
CA ALA A 78 -1.79 -13.29 -2.23
C ALA A 78 -1.85 -14.61 -3.01
N MET A 79 -2.42 -15.68 -2.42
CA MET A 79 -2.63 -16.96 -3.11
C MET A 79 -3.62 -16.83 -4.27
N GLY A 80 -4.68 -16.03 -4.12
CA GLY A 80 -5.67 -15.77 -5.17
C GLY A 80 -5.17 -14.85 -6.29
N HIS A 81 -4.11 -14.08 -6.05
CA HIS A 81 -3.59 -13.06 -6.97
C HIS A 81 -2.09 -13.25 -7.23
N PRO A 82 -1.70 -14.29 -7.98
CA PRO A 82 -0.28 -14.58 -8.24
C PRO A 82 0.41 -13.56 -9.16
N ASN A 83 -0.34 -12.70 -9.85
CA ASN A 83 0.18 -11.68 -10.75
C ASN A 83 -0.50 -10.33 -10.48
N GLY A 84 0.20 -9.25 -10.78
CA GLY A 84 -0.29 -7.88 -10.71
C GLY A 84 0.13 -7.16 -9.44
N THR A 85 -0.19 -5.86 -9.38
CA THR A 85 0.22 -4.97 -8.29
C THR A 85 -0.99 -4.47 -7.51
N TYR A 86 -0.96 -4.70 -6.20
CA TYR A 86 -2.04 -4.37 -5.28
C TYR A 86 -1.53 -3.60 -4.06
N ILE A 87 -2.32 -2.64 -3.60
CA ILE A 87 -2.17 -2.01 -2.27
C ILE A 87 -3.32 -2.48 -1.40
N LEU A 88 -3.00 -3.19 -0.32
CA LEU A 88 -3.96 -3.74 0.62
C LEU A 88 -4.07 -2.81 1.83
N ALA A 89 -5.29 -2.38 2.15
CA ALA A 89 -5.57 -1.61 3.36
C ALA A 89 -6.06 -2.56 4.46
N LEU A 90 -5.39 -2.50 5.61
CA LEU A 90 -5.64 -3.31 6.79
C LEU A 90 -6.10 -2.40 7.94
N SER A 91 -6.33 -2.99 9.12
CA SER A 91 -6.58 -2.19 10.32
C SER A 91 -5.30 -1.47 10.78
N GLY A 92 -5.20 -0.18 10.49
CA GLY A 92 -4.05 0.65 10.90
C GLY A 92 -2.75 0.40 10.12
N HIS A 93 -2.79 -0.39 9.04
CA HIS A 93 -1.61 -0.74 8.24
C HIS A 93 -1.93 -0.80 6.74
N VAL A 94 -0.91 -0.62 5.91
CA VAL A 94 -1.00 -0.68 4.44
C VAL A 94 0.19 -1.48 3.92
N VAL A 95 -0.07 -2.46 3.04
CA VAL A 95 0.95 -3.35 2.50
C VAL A 95 0.85 -3.45 0.99
N CYS A 96 1.99 -3.62 0.31
CA CYS A 96 2.04 -3.86 -1.12
C CYS A 96 2.13 -5.36 -1.39
N LEU A 97 1.28 -5.86 -2.27
CA LEU A 97 1.41 -7.17 -2.90
C LEU A 97 1.77 -6.95 -4.37
N GLN A 98 2.86 -7.54 -4.84
CA GLN A 98 3.22 -7.49 -6.25
C GLN A 98 3.63 -8.89 -6.69
N ASP A 99 2.94 -9.42 -7.71
CA ASP A 99 3.20 -10.74 -8.31
C ASP A 99 3.30 -11.88 -7.27
N GLY A 100 2.32 -11.92 -6.36
CA GLY A 100 2.25 -12.93 -5.29
C GLY A 100 3.26 -12.74 -4.13
N VAL A 101 4.05 -11.66 -4.15
CA VAL A 101 5.03 -11.31 -3.12
C VAL A 101 4.55 -10.14 -2.27
N ILE A 102 4.53 -10.36 -0.96
CA ILE A 102 4.14 -9.37 0.06
C ILE A 102 5.40 -8.60 0.44
N TYR A 103 5.36 -7.28 0.24
CA TYR A 103 6.47 -6.37 0.51
C TYR A 103 6.17 -5.52 1.75
N ASP A 104 6.86 -5.82 2.86
CA ASP A 104 6.62 -5.14 4.13
C ASP A 104 7.83 -5.19 5.08
N THR A 105 7.74 -4.53 6.24
CA THR A 105 8.77 -4.56 7.29
C THR A 105 8.59 -5.70 8.29
N TRP A 106 7.48 -6.45 8.20
CA TRP A 106 7.16 -7.55 9.09
C TRP A 106 6.17 -8.53 8.43
N HIS A 107 6.04 -9.71 9.02
CA HIS A 107 5.16 -10.78 8.57
C HIS A 107 3.68 -10.46 8.84
N SER A 108 3.07 -9.67 7.94
CA SER A 108 1.67 -9.22 7.98
C SER A 108 0.66 -10.16 7.31
N GLU A 109 1.06 -11.40 7.01
CA GLU A 109 0.28 -12.36 6.22
C GLU A 109 -1.06 -12.74 6.85
N ASN A 110 -1.15 -12.68 8.18
CA ASN A 110 -2.35 -13.07 8.94
C ASN A 110 -3.33 -11.90 9.19
N GLU A 111 -2.98 -10.68 8.77
CA GLU A 111 -3.87 -9.53 8.91
C GLU A 111 -5.02 -9.59 7.91
N THR A 112 -6.18 -9.04 8.30
CA THR A 112 -7.38 -9.00 7.46
C THR A 112 -7.33 -7.84 6.47
N VAL A 113 -7.55 -8.14 5.19
CA VAL A 113 -7.69 -7.15 4.13
C VAL A 113 -9.09 -6.54 4.19
N LEU A 114 -9.17 -5.22 4.37
CA LEU A 114 -10.45 -4.50 4.42
C LEU A 114 -10.90 -4.11 3.00
N TYR A 115 -9.97 -3.56 2.23
CA TYR A 115 -10.17 -3.21 0.84
C TYR A 115 -8.80 -3.14 0.16
N PHE A 116 -8.80 -3.19 -1.17
CA PHE A 116 -7.57 -3.17 -1.93
C PHE A 116 -7.66 -2.20 -3.10
N TRP A 117 -6.49 -1.82 -3.59
CA TRP A 117 -6.33 -1.10 -4.83
C TRP A 117 -5.58 -1.96 -5.81
N GLN A 118 -5.98 -1.95 -7.07
CA GLN A 118 -5.35 -2.71 -8.14
C GLN A 118 -5.06 -1.81 -9.34
N LYS A 119 -3.94 -2.07 -10.02
CA LYS A 119 -3.58 -1.44 -11.29
C LYS A 119 -3.72 -2.48 -12.41
N GLY A 120 -4.61 -2.18 -13.36
CA GLY A 120 -4.88 -3.05 -14.52
C GLY A 120 -3.78 -3.00 -15.57
#